data_AF-A0A9Q9M0K8-F1
#
_entry.id   AF-A0A9Q9M0K8-F1
#
_cell.length_a   1.000
_cell.length_b   1.000
_cell.length_c   1.000
_cell.angle_alpha   90.00
_cell.angle_beta   90.00
_cell.angle_gamma   90.00
#
_symmetry.space_group_name_H-M   'P 1'
#
loop_
_entity.id
_entity.type
_entity.pdbx_description
1 polymer ?
#
loop_
_entity_poly.entity_id
_entity_poly.type
_entity_poly.pdbx_seq_one_letter_code
_entity_poly.pdbx_strand_id
1 'polypeptide(L)'
;MPQTPRRKGRPKSFDSASQPPTIQSLDRALDVLDALAGASGMTLTELSTALDQSAATMYRVLATLEARQIVEMEPQSQTWHIGAMAFRLGSAFLRRSSVIERARPVMRELMEATGETSNLGIERGGDVMFVSQVETHESIRAFFPPGTTSPMHASGIGKALLSCFGEDQLTRFLRGRTLEQFTDKTLTSADTLREDLAQIRSRGWSFDDEEKAPGMRCVAAPVFGMQGEVLAGISVSGPAARMPDARINEIGALVRGAAEKLSYGLGAPPAEQSPPG
;
A
#
# COMPACT_ATOMS: atom_id res chain seq x y z
N MET A 1 -24.34 -9.02 -51.81
CA MET A 1 -24.03 -9.99 -50.72
C MET A 1 -22.97 -9.35 -49.82
N PRO A 2 -23.30 -8.83 -48.63
CA PRO A 2 -22.31 -8.23 -47.74
C PRO A 2 -21.52 -9.33 -46.98
N GLN A 3 -20.20 -9.20 -46.95
CA GLN A 3 -19.27 -10.12 -46.30
C GLN A 3 -19.33 -10.00 -44.78
N THR A 4 -19.50 -11.12 -44.07
CA THR A 4 -19.43 -11.21 -42.60
C THR A 4 -17.97 -11.18 -42.13
N PRO A 5 -17.58 -10.33 -41.16
CA PRO A 5 -16.20 -10.30 -40.68
C PRO A 5 -15.91 -11.53 -39.79
N ARG A 6 -14.78 -12.20 -40.07
CA ARG A 6 -14.27 -13.36 -39.33
C ARG A 6 -14.11 -13.04 -37.83
N ARG A 7 -14.77 -13.83 -36.98
CA ARG A 7 -14.53 -13.86 -35.52
C ARG A 7 -13.07 -14.21 -35.24
N LYS A 8 -12.31 -13.29 -34.66
CA LYS A 8 -10.99 -13.57 -34.07
C LYS A 8 -11.17 -14.61 -32.96
N GLY A 9 -10.37 -15.68 -33.04
CA GLY A 9 -10.48 -16.85 -32.16
C GLY A 9 -10.36 -16.49 -30.69
N ARG A 10 -11.32 -16.95 -29.89
CA ARG A 10 -11.28 -16.94 -28.43
C ARG A 10 -10.26 -18.00 -27.99
N PRO A 11 -9.20 -17.67 -27.23
CA PRO A 11 -8.35 -18.68 -26.62
C PRO A 11 -9.17 -19.54 -25.65
N LYS A 12 -8.86 -20.84 -25.64
CA LYS A 12 -9.51 -21.87 -24.81
C LYS A 12 -9.40 -21.55 -23.32
N SER A 13 -10.45 -21.96 -22.61
CA SER A 13 -10.68 -21.98 -21.16
C SER A 13 -9.44 -21.92 -20.26
N PHE A 14 -9.42 -20.92 -19.37
CA PHE A 14 -8.63 -20.92 -18.14
C PHE A 14 -9.37 -21.77 -17.10
N ASP A 15 -8.90 -23.00 -16.90
CA ASP A 15 -9.11 -23.73 -15.66
C ASP A 15 -7.74 -24.10 -15.10
N SER A 16 -7.63 -24.03 -13.77
CA SER A 16 -6.49 -24.26 -12.88
C SER A 16 -5.64 -23.03 -12.50
N ALA A 17 -5.38 -22.95 -11.20
CA ALA A 17 -4.60 -21.95 -10.46
C ALA A 17 -3.10 -22.02 -10.79
N SER A 18 -2.74 -21.81 -12.05
CA SER A 18 -1.38 -21.51 -12.48
C SER A 18 -1.26 -20.02 -12.72
N GLN A 19 -0.23 -19.37 -12.15
CA GLN A 19 0.14 -18.01 -12.52
C GLN A 19 0.18 -17.88 -14.05
N PRO A 20 -0.32 -16.77 -14.62
CA PRO A 20 -0.30 -16.58 -16.06
C PRO A 20 1.13 -16.78 -16.59
N PRO A 21 1.32 -17.50 -17.72
CA PRO A 21 2.65 -17.76 -18.25
C PRO A 21 3.37 -16.44 -18.52
N THR A 22 4.55 -16.25 -17.92
CA THR A 22 5.38 -15.06 -18.08
C THR A 22 6.41 -15.23 -19.22
N ILE A 23 6.97 -14.12 -19.69
CA ILE A 23 8.06 -14.14 -20.68
C ILE A 23 9.37 -14.20 -19.90
N GLN A 24 9.96 -15.38 -19.81
CA GLN A 24 11.15 -15.64 -18.99
C GLN A 24 12.35 -14.70 -19.27
N SER A 25 12.52 -14.23 -20.50
CA SER A 25 13.58 -13.27 -20.84
C SER A 25 13.30 -11.86 -20.31
N LEU A 26 12.02 -11.50 -20.17
CA LEU A 26 11.60 -10.22 -19.59
C LEU A 26 11.74 -10.27 -18.07
N ASP A 27 11.30 -11.35 -17.42
CA ASP A 27 11.46 -11.52 -15.97
C ASP A 27 12.94 -11.38 -15.57
N ARG A 28 13.83 -12.08 -16.27
CA ARG A 28 15.29 -11.93 -16.08
C ARG A 28 15.79 -10.49 -16.23
N ALA A 29 15.23 -9.73 -17.16
CA ALA A 29 15.64 -8.35 -17.34
C ALA A 29 15.17 -7.47 -16.18
N LEU A 30 14.00 -7.76 -15.59
CA LEU A 30 13.50 -7.09 -14.40
C LEU A 30 14.34 -7.46 -13.16
N ASP A 31 14.69 -8.73 -12.99
CA ASP A 31 15.55 -9.20 -11.89
C ASP A 31 16.92 -8.50 -11.90
N VAL A 32 17.50 -8.28 -13.09
CA VAL A 32 18.74 -7.50 -13.25
C VAL A 32 18.58 -6.05 -12.80
N LEU A 33 17.44 -5.41 -13.11
CA LEU A 33 17.17 -4.04 -12.68
C LEU A 33 16.99 -3.95 -11.17
N ASP A 34 16.29 -4.91 -10.56
CA ASP A 34 16.10 -4.95 -9.10
C ASP A 34 17.43 -5.15 -8.37
N ALA A 35 18.28 -6.07 -8.85
CA ALA A 35 19.62 -6.29 -8.31
C ALA A 35 20.51 -5.03 -8.40
N LEU A 36 20.50 -4.36 -9.55
CA LEU A 36 21.26 -3.11 -9.75
C LEU A 36 20.71 -1.94 -8.91
N ALA A 37 19.40 -1.87 -8.71
CA ALA A 37 18.76 -0.81 -7.91
C ALA A 37 19.09 -0.93 -6.41
N GLY A 38 19.34 -2.14 -5.92
CA GLY A 38 19.72 -2.41 -4.53
C GLY A 38 21.22 -2.22 -4.22
N ALA A 39 22.06 -1.96 -5.22
CA ALA A 39 23.51 -1.86 -5.09
C ALA A 39 24.04 -0.51 -5.61
N SER A 40 25.30 -0.18 -5.28
CA SER A 40 26.00 0.99 -5.85
C SER A 40 26.68 0.70 -7.20
N GLY A 41 26.29 -0.39 -7.86
CA GLY A 41 26.89 -0.92 -9.09
C GLY A 41 27.35 -2.37 -8.94
N MET A 42 27.26 -3.16 -10.02
CA MET A 42 27.67 -4.58 -10.02
C MET A 42 28.39 -4.97 -11.32
N THR A 43 29.43 -5.78 -11.22
CA THR A 43 30.10 -6.40 -12.38
C THR A 43 29.22 -7.48 -13.02
N LEU A 44 29.55 -7.87 -14.26
CA LEU A 44 28.88 -8.98 -14.95
C LEU A 44 28.93 -10.29 -14.14
N THR A 45 30.08 -10.58 -13.52
CA THR A 45 30.28 -11.80 -12.73
C THR A 45 29.43 -11.80 -11.47
N GLU A 46 29.34 -10.66 -10.78
CA GLU A 46 28.49 -10.51 -9.59
C GLU A 46 27.01 -10.70 -9.93
N LEU A 47 26.52 -10.07 -11.02
CA LEU A 47 25.15 -10.24 -11.48
C LEU A 47 24.84 -11.68 -11.89
N SER A 48 25.73 -12.31 -12.65
CA SER A 48 25.60 -13.73 -13.03
C SER A 48 25.52 -14.67 -11.85
N THR A 49 26.33 -14.40 -10.81
CA THR A 49 26.34 -15.21 -9.59
C THR A 49 25.09 -14.97 -8.76
N ALA A 50 24.69 -13.70 -8.57
CA ALA A 50 23.53 -13.33 -7.77
C ALA A 50 22.22 -13.88 -8.34
N LEU A 51 22.10 -13.95 -9.68
CA LEU A 51 20.88 -14.38 -10.37
C LEU A 51 20.93 -15.84 -10.87
N ASP A 52 22.01 -16.57 -10.58
CA ASP A 52 22.25 -17.94 -11.07
C ASP A 52 22.07 -18.07 -12.59
N GLN A 53 22.71 -17.19 -13.35
CA GLN A 53 22.65 -17.15 -14.82
C GLN A 53 24.05 -17.09 -15.45
N SER A 54 24.20 -17.70 -16.62
CA SER A 54 25.48 -17.64 -17.37
C SER A 54 25.88 -16.19 -17.71
N ALA A 55 27.18 -15.90 -17.71
CA ALA A 55 27.72 -14.59 -18.10
C ALA A 55 27.28 -14.16 -19.50
N ALA A 56 27.19 -15.11 -20.45
CA ALA A 56 26.72 -14.82 -21.80
C ALA A 56 25.23 -14.39 -21.82
N THR A 57 24.39 -15.00 -20.98
CA THR A 57 22.98 -14.62 -20.83
C THR A 57 22.87 -13.21 -20.23
N MET A 58 23.58 -12.95 -19.12
CA MET A 58 23.54 -11.65 -18.45
C MET A 58 24.08 -10.53 -19.32
N TYR A 59 25.17 -10.77 -20.05
CA TYR A 59 25.71 -9.79 -20.98
C TYR A 59 24.68 -9.41 -22.07
N ARG A 60 23.94 -10.37 -22.62
CA ARG A 60 22.89 -10.08 -23.62
C ARG A 60 21.74 -9.26 -23.03
N VAL A 61 21.36 -9.52 -21.77
CA VAL A 61 20.35 -8.73 -21.05
C VAL A 61 20.84 -7.31 -20.85
N LEU A 62 22.04 -7.14 -20.29
CA LEU A 62 22.67 -5.83 -20.04
C LEU A 62 22.85 -5.03 -21.32
N ALA A 63 23.39 -5.63 -22.39
CA ALA A 63 23.53 -4.97 -23.69
C ALA A 63 22.18 -4.52 -24.27
N THR A 64 21.11 -5.28 -24.05
CA THR A 64 19.75 -4.90 -24.49
C THR A 64 19.22 -3.71 -23.70
N LEU A 65 19.45 -3.69 -22.38
CA LEU A 65 19.05 -2.60 -21.50
C LEU A 65 19.89 -1.33 -21.75
N GLU A 66 21.19 -1.48 -22.00
CA GLU A 66 22.13 -0.41 -22.32
C GLU A 66 21.83 0.25 -23.66
N ALA A 67 21.51 -0.53 -24.69
CA ALA A 67 21.05 -0.01 -25.97
C ALA A 67 19.78 0.86 -25.84
N ARG A 68 19.04 0.71 -24.73
CA ARG A 68 17.87 1.52 -24.36
C ARG A 68 18.17 2.56 -23.28
N GLN A 69 19.42 2.68 -22.84
CA GLN A 69 19.90 3.59 -21.78
C GLN A 69 19.25 3.32 -20.40
N ILE A 70 18.66 2.14 -20.20
CA ILE A 70 18.02 1.73 -18.94
C ILE A 70 19.07 1.32 -17.91
N VAL A 71 20.20 0.78 -18.37
CA VAL A 71 21.42 0.58 -17.59
C VAL A 71 22.59 1.25 -18.32
N GLU A 72 23.69 1.46 -17.62
CA GLU A 72 24.96 1.93 -18.18
C GLU A 72 26.15 1.22 -17.54
N MET A 73 27.24 1.06 -18.29
CA MET A 73 28.47 0.45 -17.79
C MET A 73 29.51 1.55 -17.51
N GLU A 74 30.09 1.53 -16.32
CA GLU A 74 31.28 2.31 -15.99
C GLU A 74 32.53 1.60 -16.53
N PRO A 75 33.29 2.20 -17.48
CA PRO A 75 34.36 1.48 -18.17
C PRO A 75 35.57 1.11 -17.30
N GLN A 76 35.84 1.89 -16.26
CA GLN A 76 37.04 1.72 -15.42
C GLN A 76 36.90 0.54 -14.46
N SER A 77 35.74 0.46 -13.81
CA SER A 77 35.38 -0.57 -12.82
C SER A 77 34.69 -1.77 -13.45
N GLN A 78 34.23 -1.65 -14.70
CA GLN A 78 33.38 -2.63 -15.39
C GLN A 78 32.09 -2.96 -14.62
N THR A 79 31.62 -2.02 -13.79
CA THR A 79 30.36 -2.15 -13.07
C THR A 79 29.22 -1.56 -13.88
N TRP A 80 28.08 -2.24 -13.84
CA TRP A 80 26.81 -1.81 -14.40
C TRP A 80 26.01 -1.06 -13.36
N HIS A 81 25.28 -0.04 -13.82
CA HIS A 81 24.48 0.87 -13.01
C HIS A 81 23.10 1.08 -13.65
N ILE A 82 22.12 1.53 -12.86
CA ILE A 82 20.85 2.02 -13.39
C ILE A 82 21.10 3.31 -14.20
N GLY A 83 20.70 3.32 -15.47
CA GLY A 83 20.90 4.44 -16.38
C GLY A 83 19.76 5.45 -16.37
N ALA A 84 20.01 6.63 -16.94
CA ALA A 84 19.08 7.77 -16.91
C ALA A 84 17.69 7.49 -17.55
N MET A 85 17.57 6.54 -18.47
CA MET A 85 16.26 6.16 -19.03
C MET A 85 15.33 5.56 -17.98
N ALA A 86 15.88 4.77 -17.04
CA ALA A 86 15.10 4.17 -15.97
C ALA A 86 14.45 5.25 -15.11
N PHE A 87 15.18 6.32 -14.77
CA PHE A 87 14.62 7.50 -14.10
C PHE A 87 13.53 8.18 -14.94
N ARG A 88 13.73 8.32 -16.26
CA ARG A 88 12.72 8.93 -17.14
C ARG A 88 11.43 8.10 -17.23
N LEU A 89 11.54 6.78 -17.22
CA LEU A 89 10.40 5.86 -17.16
C LEU A 89 9.72 5.92 -15.78
N GLY A 90 10.51 5.84 -14.71
CA GLY A 90 10.06 5.94 -13.33
C GLY A 90 9.36 7.26 -13.04
N SER A 91 9.88 8.40 -13.51
CA SER A 91 9.24 9.72 -13.31
C SER A 91 7.85 9.84 -13.97
N ALA A 92 7.50 8.97 -14.93
CA ALA A 92 6.12 8.89 -15.43
C ALA A 92 5.13 8.39 -14.36
N PHE A 93 5.59 7.58 -13.40
CA PHE A 93 4.81 7.24 -12.21
C PHE A 93 4.39 8.50 -11.45
N LEU A 94 5.30 9.45 -11.22
CA LEU A 94 5.01 10.68 -10.49
C LEU A 94 3.92 11.54 -11.16
N ARG A 95 3.81 11.50 -12.50
CA ARG A 95 2.80 12.25 -13.26
C ARG A 95 1.38 11.68 -13.15
N ARG A 96 1.23 10.40 -12.81
CA ARG A 96 -0.06 9.67 -12.77
C ARG A 96 -0.51 9.34 -11.34
N SER A 97 0.36 9.44 -10.34
CA SER A 97 0.13 8.83 -9.03
C SER A 97 -0.65 9.72 -8.06
N SER A 98 -1.91 9.99 -8.38
CA SER A 98 -2.86 10.34 -7.34
C SER A 98 -3.11 9.10 -6.49
N VAL A 99 -2.81 9.18 -5.19
CA VAL A 99 -3.10 8.13 -4.19
C VAL A 99 -4.57 7.67 -4.31
N ILE A 100 -5.48 8.60 -4.60
CA ILE A 100 -6.92 8.33 -4.77
C ILE A 100 -7.19 7.40 -5.97
N GLU A 101 -6.57 7.66 -7.13
CA GLU A 101 -6.82 6.86 -8.34
C GLU A 101 -6.34 5.42 -8.18
N ARG A 102 -5.19 5.23 -7.52
CA ARG A 102 -4.62 3.91 -7.23
C ARG A 102 -5.37 3.19 -6.12
N ALA A 103 -5.90 3.92 -5.15
CA ALA A 103 -6.66 3.35 -4.04
C ALA A 103 -8.01 2.79 -4.48
N ARG A 104 -8.70 3.42 -5.44
CA ARG A 104 -10.09 3.04 -5.79
C ARG A 104 -10.29 1.56 -6.13
N PRO A 105 -9.46 0.92 -6.99
CA PRO A 105 -9.59 -0.51 -7.24
C PRO A 105 -9.39 -1.37 -5.99
N VAL A 106 -8.37 -1.04 -5.18
CA VAL A 106 -8.07 -1.75 -3.91
C VAL A 106 -9.20 -1.60 -2.91
N MET A 107 -9.76 -0.39 -2.78
CA MET A 107 -10.91 -0.09 -1.94
C MET A 107 -12.15 -0.87 -2.36
N ARG A 108 -12.37 -1.05 -3.67
CA ARG A 108 -13.49 -1.86 -4.17
C ARG A 108 -13.33 -3.34 -3.80
N GLU A 109 -12.15 -3.91 -4.04
CA GLU A 109 -11.86 -5.29 -3.64
C GLU A 109 -12.05 -5.47 -2.12
N LEU A 110 -11.62 -4.49 -1.32
CA LEU A 110 -11.77 -4.52 0.14
C LEU A 110 -13.24 -4.43 0.57
N MET A 111 -14.04 -3.59 -0.09
CA MET A 111 -15.49 -3.50 0.13
C MET A 111 -16.17 -4.83 -0.21
N GLU A 112 -15.84 -5.43 -1.36
CA GLU A 112 -16.40 -6.71 -1.80
C GLU A 112 -16.02 -7.86 -0.86
N ALA A 113 -14.76 -7.89 -0.39
CA ALA A 113 -14.27 -8.94 0.50
C ALA A 113 -14.86 -8.85 1.93
N THR A 114 -15.10 -7.63 2.43
CA THR A 114 -15.58 -7.43 3.80
C THR A 114 -17.11 -7.31 3.89
N GLY A 115 -17.75 -6.87 2.82
CA GLY A 115 -19.16 -6.49 2.76
C GLY A 115 -19.45 -5.09 3.31
N GLU A 116 -18.43 -4.30 3.64
CA GLU A 116 -18.56 -3.03 4.37
C GLU A 116 -17.92 -1.86 3.61
N THR A 117 -18.33 -0.63 3.95
CA THR A 117 -17.84 0.58 3.25
C THR A 117 -16.34 0.74 3.47
N SER A 118 -15.58 0.90 2.38
CA SER A 118 -14.15 1.21 2.46
C SER A 118 -13.88 2.71 2.26
N ASN A 119 -12.92 3.24 3.02
CA ASN A 119 -12.60 4.67 3.05
C ASN A 119 -11.09 4.90 2.91
N LEU A 120 -10.74 6.04 2.34
CA LEU A 120 -9.37 6.54 2.26
C LEU A 120 -9.32 7.94 2.87
N GLY A 121 -8.37 8.16 3.77
CA GLY A 121 -8.20 9.45 4.44
C GLY A 121 -6.72 9.81 4.62
N ILE A 122 -6.46 11.11 4.74
CA ILE A 122 -5.13 11.68 4.97
C ILE A 122 -5.12 12.51 6.25
N GLU A 123 -3.95 12.69 6.86
CA GLU A 123 -3.80 13.65 7.94
C GLU A 123 -3.85 15.08 7.37
N ARG A 124 -4.65 15.93 8.00
CA ARG A 124 -4.74 17.36 7.67
C ARG A 124 -5.05 18.17 8.93
N GLY A 125 -4.05 18.83 9.49
CA GLY A 125 -4.24 19.78 10.60
C GLY A 125 -4.47 19.13 11.97
N GLY A 126 -4.13 17.86 12.12
CA GLY A 126 -4.39 17.05 13.30
C GLY A 126 -5.71 16.27 13.25
N ASP A 127 -6.38 16.26 12.09
CA ASP A 127 -7.59 15.48 11.83
C ASP A 127 -7.38 14.57 10.61
N VAL A 128 -8.20 13.53 10.52
CA VAL A 128 -8.36 12.76 9.28
C VAL A 128 -9.26 13.55 8.35
N MET A 129 -8.85 13.77 7.11
CA MET A 129 -9.72 14.22 6.02
C MET A 129 -9.94 13.07 5.05
N PHE A 130 -11.20 12.69 4.85
CA PHE A 130 -11.58 11.66 3.89
C PHE A 130 -11.43 12.20 2.47
N VAL A 131 -10.81 11.40 1.59
CA VAL A 131 -10.53 11.80 0.19
C VAL A 131 -11.10 10.82 -0.83
N SER A 132 -11.48 9.62 -0.41
CA SER A 132 -12.22 8.66 -1.24
C SER A 132 -13.08 7.73 -0.40
N GLN A 133 -14.15 7.21 -1.00
CA GLN A 133 -15.04 6.24 -0.41
C GLN A 133 -15.55 5.27 -1.48
N VAL A 134 -15.70 3.99 -1.12
CA VAL A 134 -16.45 2.99 -1.88
C VAL A 134 -17.49 2.37 -0.95
N GLU A 135 -18.74 2.71 -1.19
CA GLU A 135 -19.88 2.27 -0.37
C GLU A 135 -20.18 0.78 -0.58
N THR A 136 -20.57 0.10 0.50
CA THR A 136 -21.17 -1.23 0.41
C THR A 136 -22.56 -1.18 -0.25
N HIS A 137 -23.03 -2.32 -0.73
CA HIS A 137 -24.37 -2.51 -1.26
C HIS A 137 -25.45 -2.65 -0.16
N GLU A 138 -25.05 -2.73 1.11
CA GLU A 138 -25.96 -2.78 2.25
C GLU A 138 -26.75 -1.46 2.43
N SER A 139 -28.00 -1.59 2.91
CA SER A 139 -28.89 -0.46 3.15
C SER A 139 -28.42 0.43 4.31
N ILE A 140 -27.99 -0.20 5.42
CA ILE A 140 -27.33 0.45 6.54
C ILE A 140 -25.82 0.34 6.33
N ARG A 141 -25.14 1.48 6.21
CA ARG A 141 -23.71 1.54 5.92
C ARG A 141 -23.06 2.77 6.54
N ALA A 142 -21.75 2.69 6.73
CA ALA A 142 -20.95 3.86 7.07
C ALA A 142 -20.90 4.83 5.87
N PHE A 143 -20.96 6.12 6.15
CA PHE A 143 -20.99 7.18 5.14
C PHE A 143 -20.10 8.36 5.56
N PHE A 144 -19.03 8.57 4.79
CA PHE A 144 -17.92 9.49 5.04
C PHE A 144 -17.47 10.05 3.68
N PRO A 145 -18.30 10.87 3.02
CA PRO A 145 -17.98 11.38 1.69
C PRO A 145 -16.69 12.20 1.71
N PRO A 146 -15.97 12.27 0.57
CA PRO A 146 -14.77 13.09 0.46
C PRO A 146 -14.99 14.53 0.95
N GLY A 147 -14.03 15.05 1.71
CA GLY A 147 -14.09 16.36 2.36
C GLY A 147 -14.61 16.33 3.81
N THR A 148 -15.18 15.21 4.27
CA THR A 148 -15.49 15.04 5.70
C THR A 148 -14.23 14.89 6.53
N THR A 149 -14.31 15.27 7.81
CA THR A 149 -13.20 15.15 8.76
C THR A 149 -13.58 14.31 9.97
N SER A 150 -12.57 13.70 10.61
CA SER A 150 -12.73 12.96 11.87
C SER A 150 -11.49 13.13 12.76
N PRO A 151 -11.64 13.18 14.09
CA PRO A 151 -10.51 13.28 15.01
C PRO A 151 -9.53 12.12 14.83
N MET A 152 -8.23 12.40 14.93
CA MET A 152 -7.23 11.35 14.78
C MET A 152 -7.24 10.32 15.93
N HIS A 153 -7.51 10.74 17.17
CA HIS A 153 -7.46 9.85 18.34
C HIS A 153 -8.65 8.89 18.44
N ALA A 154 -9.76 9.21 17.78
CA ALA A 154 -11.03 8.49 17.89
C ALA A 154 -11.54 8.07 16.50
N SER A 155 -10.64 7.70 15.59
CA SER A 155 -11.03 7.12 14.31
C SER A 155 -10.04 6.04 13.89
N GLY A 156 -10.53 5.00 13.19
CA GLY A 156 -9.65 3.92 12.70
C GLY A 156 -8.47 4.47 11.89
N ILE A 157 -8.73 5.26 10.85
CA ILE A 157 -7.67 5.88 10.03
C ILE A 157 -6.75 6.75 10.88
N GLY A 158 -7.31 7.56 11.78
CA GLY A 158 -6.53 8.47 12.62
C GLY A 158 -5.52 7.73 13.49
N LYS A 159 -5.97 6.67 14.17
CA LYS A 159 -5.08 5.85 15.00
C LYS A 159 -4.07 5.07 14.17
N ALA A 160 -4.44 4.63 12.96
CA ALA A 160 -3.48 4.04 12.03
C ALA A 160 -2.37 5.02 11.63
N LEU A 161 -2.72 6.27 11.31
CA LEU A 161 -1.75 7.33 10.98
C LEU A 161 -0.88 7.72 12.18
N LEU A 162 -1.49 7.91 13.35
CA LEU A 162 -0.80 8.21 14.60
C LEU A 162 0.18 7.11 15.01
N SER A 163 -0.11 5.85 14.67
CA SER A 163 0.79 4.74 15.01
C SER A 163 2.15 4.83 14.32
N CYS A 164 2.21 5.55 13.19
CA CYS A 164 3.43 5.82 12.42
C CYS A 164 4.21 7.05 12.90
N PHE A 165 3.67 7.83 13.84
CA PHE A 165 4.36 9.00 14.36
C PHE A 165 5.48 8.58 15.31
N GLY A 166 6.65 9.19 15.18
CA GLY A 166 7.68 9.11 16.21
C GLY A 166 7.25 9.80 17.50
N GLU A 167 7.90 9.49 18.63
CA GLU A 167 7.52 10.02 19.95
C GLU A 167 7.47 11.56 20.01
N ASP A 168 8.38 12.24 19.30
CA ASP A 168 8.38 13.70 19.18
C ASP A 168 7.14 14.24 18.46
N GLN A 169 6.73 13.58 17.37
CA GLN A 169 5.55 13.98 16.59
C GLN A 169 4.28 13.71 17.39
N LEU A 170 4.19 12.55 18.04
CA LEU A 170 3.05 12.20 18.89
C LEU A 170 2.94 13.16 20.09
N THR A 171 4.06 13.50 20.73
CA THR A 171 4.08 14.48 21.83
C THR A 171 3.62 15.86 21.37
N ARG A 172 4.03 16.31 20.18
CA ARG A 172 3.54 17.57 19.59
C ARG A 172 2.06 17.51 19.25
N PHE A 173 1.57 16.38 18.73
CA PHE A 173 0.16 16.17 18.45
C PHE A 173 -0.67 16.29 19.74
N LEU A 174 -0.24 15.65 20.82
CA LEU A 174 -0.95 15.64 22.11
C LEU A 174 -0.85 16.96 22.87
N ARG A 175 0.22 17.73 22.66
CA ARG A 175 0.47 18.96 23.41
C ARG A 175 -0.65 19.98 23.18
N GLY A 176 -1.36 20.31 24.25
CA GLY A 176 -2.40 21.35 24.25
C GLY A 176 -3.70 20.92 23.58
N ARG A 177 -3.87 19.63 23.23
CA ARG A 177 -5.12 19.09 22.71
C ARG A 177 -5.91 18.41 23.81
N THR A 178 -7.21 18.67 23.83
CA THR A 178 -8.17 17.85 24.58
C THR A 178 -8.58 16.68 23.70
N LEU A 179 -8.37 15.46 24.19
CA LEU A 179 -8.91 14.26 23.54
C LEU A 179 -10.40 14.19 23.90
N GLU A 180 -11.25 14.75 23.03
CA GLU A 180 -12.69 14.79 23.22
C GLU A 180 -13.24 13.37 23.37
N GLN A 181 -14.11 13.18 24.37
CA GLN A 181 -14.85 11.95 24.59
C GLN A 181 -16.13 11.96 23.75
N PHE A 182 -16.29 10.99 22.87
CA PHE A 182 -17.51 10.83 22.06
C PHE A 182 -18.42 9.73 22.58
N THR A 183 -17.82 8.68 23.16
CA THR A 183 -18.49 7.54 23.78
C THR A 183 -17.73 7.11 25.03
N ASP A 184 -18.31 6.19 25.79
CA ASP A 184 -17.64 5.60 26.96
C ASP A 184 -16.39 4.78 26.60
N LYS A 185 -16.22 4.46 25.31
CA LYS A 185 -15.06 3.71 24.79
C LYS A 185 -13.96 4.61 24.22
N THR A 186 -14.21 5.92 24.05
CA THR A 186 -13.20 6.83 23.48
C THR A 186 -11.95 6.88 24.34
N LEU A 187 -10.77 6.76 23.71
CA LEU A 187 -9.49 6.94 24.38
C LEU A 187 -9.24 8.42 24.68
N THR A 188 -9.40 8.84 25.92
CA THR A 188 -9.33 10.26 26.34
C THR A 188 -8.02 10.66 27.03
N SER A 189 -7.10 9.71 27.25
CA SER A 189 -5.80 9.98 27.86
C SER A 189 -4.65 9.69 26.89
N ALA A 190 -3.56 10.43 27.05
CA ALA A 190 -2.34 10.24 26.28
C ALA A 190 -1.75 8.83 26.46
N ASP A 191 -1.82 8.29 27.67
CA ASP A 191 -1.23 6.99 28.00
C ASP A 191 -2.04 5.85 27.39
N THR A 192 -3.37 5.87 27.52
CA THR A 192 -4.25 4.88 26.87
C THR A 192 -4.13 4.92 25.35
N LEU A 193 -3.97 6.12 24.77
CA LEU A 193 -3.75 6.24 23.33
C LEU A 193 -2.37 5.65 22.94
N ARG A 194 -1.30 5.93 23.68
CA ARG A 194 0.03 5.34 23.40
C ARG A 194 0.02 3.82 23.45
N GLU A 195 -0.67 3.24 24.43
CA GLU A 195 -0.83 1.80 24.55
C GLU A 195 -1.54 1.21 23.33
N ASP A 196 -2.64 1.82 22.89
CA ASP A 196 -3.35 1.39 21.67
C ASP A 196 -2.46 1.52 20.43
N LEU A 197 -1.76 2.65 20.26
CA LEU A 197 -0.84 2.86 19.14
C LEU A 197 0.30 1.82 19.11
N ALA A 198 0.78 1.36 20.28
CA ALA A 198 1.77 0.29 20.35
C ALA A 198 1.20 -1.05 19.87
N GLN A 199 -0.04 -1.38 20.22
CA GLN A 199 -0.73 -2.57 19.70
C GLN A 199 -0.92 -2.48 18.19
N ILE A 200 -1.28 -1.29 17.68
CA ILE A 200 -1.44 -1.04 16.25
C ILE A 200 -0.14 -1.31 15.49
N ARG A 201 0.99 -0.79 15.99
CA ARG A 201 2.31 -1.06 15.40
C ARG A 201 2.65 -2.56 15.39
N SER A 202 2.28 -3.29 16.45
CA SER A 202 2.55 -4.73 16.53
C SER A 202 1.72 -5.57 15.55
N ARG A 203 0.43 -5.26 15.36
CA ARG A 203 -0.46 -6.06 14.48
C ARG A 203 -0.55 -5.54 13.04
N GLY A 204 -0.18 -4.28 12.81
CA GLY A 204 -0.19 -3.61 11.50
C GLY A 204 -1.54 -3.03 11.09
N TRP A 205 -2.51 -2.91 12.00
CA TRP A 205 -3.82 -2.32 11.76
C TRP A 205 -4.43 -1.75 13.04
N SER A 206 -5.32 -0.77 12.91
CA SER A 206 -6.05 -0.12 13.98
C SER A 206 -7.49 -0.61 14.07
N PHE A 207 -8.05 -0.48 15.27
CA PHE A 207 -9.44 -0.81 15.55
C PHE A 207 -10.07 0.34 16.32
N ASP A 208 -11.14 0.89 15.77
CA ASP A 208 -12.06 1.79 16.44
C ASP A 208 -13.29 0.96 16.84
N ASP A 209 -13.36 0.61 18.12
CA ASP A 209 -14.46 -0.16 18.70
C ASP A 209 -15.53 0.79 19.25
N GLU A 210 -16.31 1.42 18.37
CA GLU A 210 -17.37 2.35 18.77
C GLU A 210 -16.83 3.56 19.58
N GLU A 211 -15.60 4.00 19.30
CA GLU A 211 -14.95 5.12 20.00
C GLU A 211 -15.50 6.46 19.52
N LYS A 212 -15.89 6.58 18.25
CA LYS A 212 -16.48 7.81 17.69
C LYS A 212 -18.00 7.87 17.80
N ALA A 213 -18.65 6.73 17.61
CA ALA A 213 -20.10 6.62 17.53
C ALA A 213 -20.55 5.22 17.98
N PRO A 214 -21.54 5.11 18.89
CA PRO A 214 -22.11 3.83 19.27
C PRO A 214 -22.67 3.07 18.07
N GLY A 215 -22.43 1.77 18.02
CA GLY A 215 -22.87 0.88 16.95
C GLY A 215 -22.03 0.94 15.67
N MET A 216 -20.97 1.76 15.59
CA MET A 216 -20.09 1.87 14.43
C MET A 216 -18.68 1.37 14.78
N ARG A 217 -18.13 0.47 13.95
CA ARG A 217 -16.76 -0.02 14.11
C ARG A 217 -15.95 0.28 12.86
N CYS A 218 -14.67 0.57 13.04
CA CYS A 218 -13.74 0.78 11.93
C CYS A 218 -12.45 0.00 12.12
N VAL A 219 -11.91 -0.56 11.04
CA VAL A 219 -10.59 -1.19 11.00
C VAL A 219 -9.77 -0.49 9.92
N ALA A 220 -8.56 -0.04 10.24
CA ALA A 220 -7.73 0.71 9.29
C ALA A 220 -6.27 0.28 9.29
N ALA A 221 -5.53 0.63 8.25
CA ALA A 221 -4.09 0.44 8.19
C ALA A 221 -3.42 1.61 7.45
N PRO A 222 -2.17 1.96 7.82
CA PRO A 222 -1.43 3.05 7.18
C PRO A 222 -0.96 2.64 5.78
N VAL A 223 -0.98 3.61 4.86
CA VAL A 223 -0.52 3.48 3.48
C VAL A 223 0.74 4.31 3.32
N PHE A 224 1.80 3.69 2.84
CA PHE A 224 3.12 4.29 2.73
C PHE A 224 3.46 4.70 1.29
N GLY A 225 4.29 5.74 1.19
CA GLY A 225 4.88 6.22 -0.05
C GLY A 225 6.29 5.67 -0.28
N MET A 226 6.94 6.21 -1.30
CA MET A 226 8.21 5.71 -1.81
C MET A 226 9.39 5.90 -0.84
N GLN A 227 9.31 6.90 0.04
CA GLN A 227 10.33 7.17 1.05
C GLN A 227 10.00 6.53 2.41
N GLY A 228 9.00 5.65 2.48
CA GLY A 228 8.52 5.05 3.73
C GLY A 228 7.70 6.02 4.59
N GLU A 229 7.34 7.19 4.07
CA GLU A 229 6.46 8.14 4.71
C GLU A 229 5.01 7.67 4.69
N VAL A 230 4.27 7.91 5.75
CA VAL A 230 2.83 7.63 5.78
C VAL A 230 2.08 8.68 4.95
N LEU A 231 1.41 8.25 3.88
CA LEU A 231 0.69 9.12 2.95
C LEU A 231 -0.81 9.21 3.27
N ALA A 232 -1.40 8.10 3.70
CA ALA A 232 -2.83 7.97 3.93
C ALA A 232 -3.12 6.80 4.88
N GLY A 233 -4.38 6.62 5.28
CA GLY A 233 -4.89 5.38 5.82
C GLY A 233 -6.06 4.87 5.00
N ILE A 234 -6.10 3.56 4.81
CA ILE A 234 -7.25 2.85 4.21
C ILE A 234 -8.00 2.15 5.33
N SER A 235 -9.32 2.14 5.26
CA SER A 235 -10.16 1.51 6.29
C SER A 235 -11.39 0.84 5.71
N VAL A 236 -12.00 0.00 6.55
CA VAL A 236 -13.34 -0.52 6.41
C VAL A 236 -14.15 -0.09 7.63
N SER A 237 -15.38 0.36 7.40
CA SER A 237 -16.29 0.83 8.43
C SER A 237 -17.68 0.24 8.23
N GLY A 238 -18.29 -0.23 9.32
CA GLY A 238 -19.59 -0.86 9.29
C GLY A 238 -20.23 -0.98 10.68
N PRO A 239 -21.51 -1.38 10.74
CA PRO A 239 -22.21 -1.57 12.00
C PRO A 239 -21.58 -2.67 12.85
N ALA A 240 -21.54 -2.47 14.16
CA ALA A 240 -20.99 -3.44 15.11
C ALA A 240 -21.65 -4.83 14.99
N ALA A 241 -22.94 -4.89 14.62
CA ALA A 241 -23.66 -6.12 14.37
C ALA A 241 -23.12 -6.97 13.21
N ARG A 242 -22.47 -6.35 12.21
CA ARG A 242 -21.87 -7.04 11.05
C ARG A 242 -20.35 -7.17 11.16
N MET A 243 -19.73 -6.36 12.01
CA MET A 243 -18.32 -6.45 12.39
C MET A 243 -18.16 -6.93 13.86
N PRO A 244 -18.65 -8.15 14.21
CA PRO A 244 -18.49 -8.69 15.55
C PRO A 244 -17.02 -9.05 15.82
N ASP A 245 -16.65 -9.20 17.09
CA ASP A 245 -15.27 -9.46 17.54
C ASP A 245 -14.63 -10.65 16.82
N ALA A 246 -15.42 -11.69 16.54
CA ALA A 246 -14.98 -12.88 15.81
C ALA A 246 -14.47 -12.60 14.38
N ARG A 247 -14.90 -11.49 13.75
CA ARG A 247 -14.47 -11.08 12.40
C ARG A 247 -13.37 -10.03 12.39
N ILE A 248 -13.09 -9.37 13.52
CA ILE A 248 -12.19 -8.19 13.53
C ILE A 248 -10.77 -8.55 13.09
N ASN A 249 -10.24 -9.69 13.52
CA ASN A 249 -8.90 -10.13 13.10
C ASN A 249 -8.82 -10.47 11.61
N GLU A 250 -9.87 -11.08 11.05
CA GLU A 250 -9.98 -11.37 9.62
C GLU A 250 -10.03 -10.07 8.81
N ILE A 251 -10.89 -9.13 9.20
CA ILE A 251 -11.01 -7.82 8.55
C ILE A 251 -9.69 -7.04 8.70
N GLY A 252 -9.05 -7.10 9.86
CA GLY A 252 -7.72 -6.51 10.10
C GLY A 252 -6.66 -7.01 9.13
N ALA A 253 -6.62 -8.33 8.90
CA ALA A 253 -5.71 -8.92 7.91
C ALA A 253 -6.02 -8.46 6.48
N LEU A 254 -7.30 -8.39 6.09
CA LEU A 254 -7.71 -7.89 4.76
C LEU A 254 -7.35 -6.41 4.56
N VAL A 255 -7.60 -5.57 5.57
CA VAL A 255 -7.29 -4.14 5.55
C VAL A 255 -5.77 -3.92 5.49
N ARG A 256 -4.99 -4.67 6.27
CA ARG A 256 -3.52 -4.63 6.21
C ARG A 256 -2.99 -5.05 4.84
N GLY A 257 -3.48 -6.16 4.28
CA GLY A 257 -3.09 -6.60 2.94
C GLY A 257 -3.47 -5.59 1.85
N ALA A 258 -4.62 -4.92 1.98
CA ALA A 258 -5.02 -3.84 1.09
C ALA A 258 -4.10 -2.62 1.20
N ALA A 259 -3.69 -2.24 2.41
CA ALA A 259 -2.73 -1.18 2.65
C ALA A 259 -1.34 -1.51 2.07
N GLU A 260 -0.85 -2.74 2.28
CA GLU A 260 0.41 -3.24 1.70
C GLU A 260 0.36 -3.21 0.16
N LYS A 261 -0.72 -3.73 -0.45
CA LYS A 261 -0.93 -3.70 -1.90
C LYS A 261 -0.94 -2.27 -2.45
N LEU A 262 -1.63 -1.36 -1.77
CA LEU A 262 -1.68 0.04 -2.17
C LEU A 262 -0.32 0.73 -2.01
N SER A 263 0.39 0.48 -0.90
CA SER A 263 1.72 1.04 -0.64
C SER A 263 2.74 0.58 -1.68
N TYR A 264 2.78 -0.73 -1.98
CA TYR A 264 3.60 -1.28 -3.06
C TYR A 264 3.25 -0.65 -4.41
N GLY A 265 1.96 -0.51 -4.70
CA GLY A 265 1.47 0.19 -5.89
C GLY A 265 1.82 1.69 -5.91
N LEU A 266 2.19 2.28 -4.78
CA LEU A 266 2.68 3.65 -4.62
C LEU A 266 4.21 3.74 -4.60
N GLY A 267 4.91 2.62 -4.79
CA GLY A 267 6.37 2.54 -4.83
C GLY A 267 7.02 2.48 -3.45
N ALA A 268 6.25 2.21 -2.39
CA ALA A 268 6.84 1.91 -1.08
C ALA A 268 7.73 0.67 -1.17
N PRO A 269 8.89 0.66 -0.48
CA PRO A 269 9.72 -0.54 -0.39
C PRO A 269 8.90 -1.69 0.21
N PRO A 270 9.20 -2.95 -0.14
CA PRO A 270 8.62 -4.10 0.57
C PRO A 270 8.82 -3.90 2.07
N ALA A 271 7.84 -4.32 2.88
CA ALA A 271 8.00 -4.33 4.32
C ALA A 271 9.11 -5.33 4.67
N GLU A 272 10.37 -4.88 4.68
CA GLU A 272 11.46 -5.64 5.24
C GLU A 272 11.13 -5.91 6.70
N GLN A 273 11.26 -7.18 7.11
CA GLN A 273 11.25 -7.58 8.51
C GLN A 273 12.32 -6.76 9.22
N SER A 274 11.92 -5.63 9.80
CA SER A 274 12.85 -4.75 10.51
C SER A 274 13.52 -5.60 11.60
N PRO A 275 14.86 -5.67 11.65
CA PRO A 275 15.52 -6.34 12.75
C PRO A 275 15.14 -5.61 14.04
N PRO A 276 14.98 -6.33 15.17
CA PRO A 276 14.73 -5.68 16.45
C PRO A 276 15.94 -4.81 16.79
N GLY A 277 15.73 -3.49 16.82
CA GLY A 277 16.63 -2.53 17.46
C GLY A 277 16.34 -2.43 18.94
#